data_AF-A0A968NYB7-F1
#
_entry.id   AF-A0A968NYB7-F1
#
_cell.length_a   1.000
_cell.length_b   1.000
_cell.length_c   1.000
_cell.angle_alpha   90.00
_cell.angle_beta   90.00
_cell.angle_gamma   90.00
#
_symmetry.space_group_name_H-M   'P 1'
#
loop_
_entity.id
_entity.type
_entity.pdbx_description
1 polymer ?
#
loop_
_entity_poly.entity_id
_entity_poly.type
_entity_poly.pdbx_seq_one_letter_code
_entity_poly.pdbx_strand_id
1 'polypeptide(L)' 'MMPFHECPICGGKMVEKEVQKLLYGGIHMAVVKVQAEVCLECGERLYSQGTVRRFEEIRSKLKRQETADFIPMGQSFQVV' A
#
# COMPACT_ATOMS: atom_id res chain seq x y z
N MET A 1 14.12 -2.78 -9.80
CA MET A 1 12.83 -2.64 -10.51
C MET A 1 13.15 -1.85 -11.75
N MET A 2 12.80 -2.34 -12.95
CA MET A 2 12.92 -1.49 -14.14
C MET A 2 11.89 -0.36 -14.00
N PRO A 3 12.27 0.92 -14.09
CA PRO A 3 11.31 2.02 -13.99
C PRO A 3 10.34 1.92 -15.16
N PHE A 4 9.04 1.84 -14.86
CA PHE A 4 8.03 1.98 -15.89
C PHE A 4 7.98 3.45 -16.27
N HIS A 5 8.69 3.85 -17.33
CA HIS A 5 8.68 5.24 -17.79
C HIS A 5 7.26 5.72 -18.14
N GLU A 6 6.37 4.80 -18.50
CA GLU A 6 4.97 5.04 -18.86
C GLU A 6 4.04 4.11 -18.08
N CYS A 7 2.85 4.60 -17.76
CA CYS A 7 1.83 3.87 -17.02
C CYS A 7 1.29 2.70 -17.87
N PRO A 8 1.30 1.46 -17.36
CA PRO A 8 0.78 0.31 -18.11
C PRO A 8 -0.75 0.34 -18.30
N ILE A 9 -1.46 1.24 -17.60
CA ILE A 9 -2.92 1.35 -17.64
C ILE A 9 -3.39 2.41 -18.66
N CYS A 10 -2.68 3.53 -18.79
CA CYS A 10 -3.10 4.64 -19.66
C CYS A 10 -1.99 5.27 -20.52
N GLY A 11 -0.74 4.81 -20.44
CA GLY A 11 0.42 5.41 -21.11
C GLY A 11 0.92 6.72 -20.49
N GLY A 12 0.27 7.22 -19.44
CA GLY A 12 0.64 8.47 -18.78
C GLY A 12 1.99 8.42 -18.06
N LYS A 13 2.56 9.59 -17.76
CA LYS A 13 3.86 9.70 -17.07
C LYS A 13 3.80 9.13 -15.65
N MET A 14 4.79 8.30 -15.32
CA MET A 14 5.01 7.78 -13.97
C MET A 14 6.02 8.65 -13.21
N VAL A 15 5.77 8.87 -11.92
CA VAL A 15 6.68 9.60 -11.02
C VAL A 15 6.80 8.89 -9.67
N GLU A 16 7.99 8.87 -9.09
CA GLU A 16 8.19 8.32 -7.74
C GLU A 16 7.65 9.28 -6.68
N LYS A 17 6.83 8.76 -5.76
CA LYS A 17 6.24 9.50 -4.64
C LYS A 17 6.07 8.61 -3.42
N GLU A 18 6.14 9.21 -2.23
CA GLU A 18 5.68 8.57 -1.01
C GLU A 18 4.14 8.55 -1.00
N VAL A 19 3.57 7.37 -0.81
CA VAL A 19 2.12 7.18 -0.73
C VAL A 19 1.75 6.40 0.52
N GLN A 20 0.54 6.63 1.02
CA GLN A 20 -0.09 5.77 2.02
C GLN A 20 -0.87 4.65 1.34
N LYS A 21 -0.74 3.44 1.89
CA LYS A 21 -1.56 2.28 1.54
C LYS A 21 -2.28 1.77 2.78
N LEU A 22 -3.61 1.65 2.67
CA LEU A 22 -4.43 0.94 3.63
C LEU A 22 -4.36 -0.56 3.34
N LEU A 23 -4.06 -1.34 4.37
CA LEU A 23 -4.00 -2.79 4.33
C LEU A 23 -5.03 -3.35 5.32
N TYR A 24 -5.79 -4.34 4.87
CA TYR A 24 -6.84 -4.98 5.66
C TYR A 24 -6.47 -6.45 5.87
N GLY A 25 -6.75 -6.98 7.07
CA GLY A 25 -6.60 -8.40 7.38
C GLY A 25 -7.44 -8.77 8.59
N GLY A 26 -8.40 -9.69 8.40
CA GLY A 26 -9.39 -9.99 9.44
C GLY A 26 -10.23 -8.76 9.78
N ILE A 27 -10.30 -8.42 11.06
CA ILE A 27 -11.00 -7.23 11.57
C ILE A 27 -10.10 -5.99 11.69
N HIS A 28 -8.80 -6.12 11.38
CA HIS A 28 -7.83 -5.04 11.57
C HIS A 28 -7.48 -4.34 10.26
N MET A 29 -7.12 -3.07 10.40
CA MET A 29 -6.57 -2.22 9.34
C MET A 29 -5.20 -1.70 9.78
N ALA A 30 -4.25 -1.62 8.85
CA ALA A 30 -2.99 -0.92 9.03
C ALA A 30 -2.78 0.11 7.92
N VAL A 31 -2.10 1.19 8.25
CA VAL A 31 -1.61 2.19 7.29
C VAL A 31 -0.11 2.01 7.15
N VAL A 32 0.39 1.91 5.92
CA VAL A 32 1.84 1.87 5.65
C VAL A 32 2.20 2.97 4.64
N LYS A 33 3.26 3.71 4.93
CA LYS A 33 3.89 4.66 4.00
C LYS A 33 4.98 3.94 3.22
N VAL A 34 4.96 4.07 1.90
CA VAL A 34 5.97 3.46 1.01
C VAL A 34 6.24 4.36 -0.19
N GLN A 35 7.42 4.22 -0.79
CA GLN A 35 7.69 4.75 -2.13
C GLN A 35 6.99 3.90 -3.19
N ALA A 36 6.40 4.56 -4.17
CA ALA A 36 5.74 3.94 -5.32
C ALA A 36 5.90 4.81 -6.57
N GLU A 37 5.85 4.20 -7.75
CA GLU A 37 5.66 4.94 -8.99
C GLU A 37 4.15 5.23 -9.16
N VAL A 38 3.79 6.49 -9.31
CA VAL A 38 2.41 6.96 -9.40
C VAL A 38 2.17 7.61 -10.75
N CYS A 39 1.12 7.17 -11.44
CA CYS A 39 0.65 7.84 -12.65
C CYS A 39 -0.02 9.17 -12.29
N LEU A 40 0.42 10.27 -12.89
CA LEU A 40 -0.20 11.59 -12.66
C LEU A 40 -1.55 11.76 -13.36
N GLU A 41 -1.87 10.91 -14.34
CA GLU A 41 -3.10 10.98 -15.13
C GLU A 41 -4.23 10.16 -14.49
N CYS A 42 -4.00 8.86 -14.25
CA CYS A 42 -5.05 7.94 -13.76
C CYS A 42 -4.90 7.55 -12.28
N GLY A 43 -3.79 7.93 -11.63
CA GLY A 43 -3.55 7.62 -10.22
C GLY A 43 -3.10 6.18 -9.93
N GLU A 44 -2.83 5.37 -10.96
CA GLU A 44 -2.28 4.02 -10.81
C GLU A 44 -1.00 4.04 -9.98
N ARG A 45 -0.78 3.00 -9.15
CA ARG A 45 0.38 2.91 -8.24
C ARG A 45 1.09 1.59 -8.43
N LEU A 46 2.33 1.65 -8.91
CA LEU A 46 3.20 0.48 -9.04
C LEU A 46 4.15 0.39 -7.85
N TYR A 47 4.22 -0.81 -7.27
CA TYR A 47 5.03 -1.11 -6.10
C TYR A 47 6.14 -2.09 -6.47
N SER A 48 7.31 -1.92 -5.84
CA SER A 48 8.38 -2.90 -5.96
C SER A 48 7.95 -4.27 -5.42
N GLN A 49 8.58 -5.34 -5.91
CA GLN A 49 8.31 -6.69 -5.40
C GLN A 49 8.55 -6.78 -3.89
N GLY A 50 9.57 -6.11 -3.35
CA GLY A 50 9.84 -6.06 -1.91
C GLY A 50 8.72 -5.35 -1.13
N THR A 51 8.20 -4.27 -1.68
CA THR A 51 7.04 -3.56 -1.12
C THR A 51 5.79 -4.45 -1.12
N VAL A 52 5.52 -5.17 -2.21
CA VAL A 52 4.39 -6.10 -2.31
C VAL A 52 4.51 -7.23 -1.29
N ARG A 53 5.69 -7.86 -1.15
CA ARG A 53 5.94 -8.89 -0.11
C ARG A 53 5.68 -8.37 1.29
N ARG A 54 6.16 -7.16 1.61
CA ARG A 54 5.88 -6.51 2.90
C ARG A 54 4.38 -6.29 3.13
N PHE A 55 3.62 -5.95 2.09
CA PHE A 55 2.16 -5.83 2.22
C PHE A 55 1.51 -7.17 2.55
N GLU A 56 1.95 -8.25 1.92
CA GLU A 56 1.46 -9.61 2.17
C GLU A 56 1.76 -10.05 3.61
N GLU A 57 2.98 -9.80 4.09
CA GLU A 57 3.39 -10.07 5.49
C GLU A 57 2.50 -9.32 6.49
N ILE A 58 2.29 -8.01 6.28
CA ILE A 58 1.43 -7.19 7.15
C ILE A 58 -0.01 -7.72 7.14
N ARG A 59 -0.58 -8.00 5.96
CA ARG A 59 -1.94 -8.57 5.85
C ARG A 59 -2.06 -9.91 6.58
N SER A 60 -1.02 -10.74 6.49
CA SER A 60 -0.94 -12.04 7.16
C SER A 60 -0.95 -11.88 8.69
N LYS A 61 -0.14 -10.95 9.22
CA LYS A 61 -0.12 -10.59 10.65
C LYS A 61 -1.45 -10.03 11.13
N LEU A 62 -2.04 -9.09 10.40
CA LEU A 62 -3.36 -8.52 10.73
C LEU A 62 -4.43 -9.62 10.81
N LYS A 63 -4.47 -10.54 9.83
CA LYS A 63 -5.41 -11.66 9.83
C LYS A 63 -5.24 -12.60 11.02
N ARG A 64 -4.01 -12.81 11.49
CA ARG A 64 -3.68 -13.62 12.67
C ARG A 64 -3.70 -12.84 13.99
N GLN A 65 -4.01 -11.54 13.96
CA GLN A 65 -3.98 -10.64 15.12
C GLN A 65 -2.58 -10.53 15.76
N GLU A 66 -1.52 -10.76 14.99
CA GLU A 66 -0.12 -10.66 15.41
C GLU A 66 0.38 -9.20 15.29
N THR A 67 -0.19 -8.30 16.07
CA THR A 67 0.04 -6.84 15.94
C THR A 67 0.93 -6.26 17.03
N ALA A 68 1.64 -7.10 17.80
CA ALA A 68 2.48 -6.65 18.91
C ALA A 68 3.60 -5.68 18.49
N ASP A 69 4.07 -5.79 17.25
CA ASP A 69 5.07 -4.90 16.65
C ASP A 69 4.48 -3.72 15.86
N PHE A 70 3.15 -3.54 15.86
CA PHE A 70 2.50 -2.41 15.20
C PHE A 70 2.19 -1.30 16.20
N ILE A 71 2.17 -0.05 15.69
CA ILE A 71 1.81 1.11 16.49
C ILE A 71 0.29 1.32 16.36
N PRO A 72 -0.49 1.29 17.47
CA PRO A 72 -1.91 1.62 17.43
C PRO A 72 -2.12 3.03 16.88
N MET A 73 -3.05 3.19 15.94
CA MET A 73 -3.31 4.48 15.27
C MET A 73 -4.80 4.82 15.31
N GLY A 74 -5.17 5.79 16.16
CA GLY A 74 -6.52 6.35 16.25
C GLY A 74 -7.61 5.32 16.49
N GLN A 75 -8.86 5.71 16.20
CA GLN A 75 -10.01 4.82 16.14
C GLN A 75 -10.48 4.73 14.69
N SER A 76 -10.83 3.51 14.26
CA SER A 76 -11.47 3.28 12.96
C SER A 76 -12.96 3.07 13.16
N PHE A 77 -13.77 3.65 12.29
CA PHE A 77 -15.22 3.57 12.35
C PHE A 77 -15.77 3.09 11.00
N GLN A 78 -16.74 2.17 11.03
CA GLN A 78 -17.55 1.84 9.88
C GLN A 78 -18.82 2.67 9.93
N VAL A 79 -19.16 3.35 8.83
CA VAL A 79 -20.43 4.06 8.66
C VAL A 79 -21.40 3.12 7.95
N VAL A 80 -22.59 2.91 8.52
CA VAL A 80 -23.68 2.05 8.00
C VAL A 80 -24.87 2.88 7.56
#